data_AF-A0A4U3FEY1-F1
#
_entry.id   AF-A0A4U3FEY1-F1
#
_cell.length_a   1.000
_cell.length_b   1.000
_cell.length_c   1.000
_cell.angle_alpha   90.00
_cell.angle_beta   90.00
_cell.angle_gamma   90.00
#
_symmetry.space_group_name_H-M   'P 1'
#
loop_
_entity.id
_entity.type
_entity.pdbx_description
1 polymer ?
#
loop_
_entity_poly.entity_id
_entity_poly.type
_entity_poly.pdbx_seq_one_letter_code
_entity_poly.pdbx_strand_id
1 'polypeptide(L)'
;MTFVKKSNWVSLATKLLIVSALTVSIVPASHIVPKAQAASTEKPAVITIAGKEVAWDTAPFVTKGTTLVPLRQAARELGATAQWDASTRSVVMYSHGDKVVHTPNTNKITLDGYEIEMPEVSRNVYGTMMVPARFLSDSLKANLTVSSTPEVTTINLTPDQSTVYASSARTVDTYLQSQNYSGLALVAYKGKVVMRKGYGLSGGEKATPPDGKSRIASLSKSFTASAVMKLIEDGKVKLTDHLSDYIPDFPRGNEITVHMLLSHTAGFNSNFTRTEGMTLEQTVDEIKTKPLRFEPGERFNYSNQGYVLLAYIIQQVSGESYGEYIQQKFLDPLNMKDTGETTPATKTITGYVKDGDTWDEAGYYVSQSGTGTFYSTLDDMMKWYKSFDNHTILSEDTVNKMFTTYSDLKPYGYAFLIKNVDGKRTIYHNGSGTGYATGFTHNLDDDVLVILLGNHYGMDMQKMLADTQTLANKALVK
;
A
#
# COMPACT_ATOMS: atom_id res chain seq x y z
N MET A 1 24.69 -2.48 68.88
CA MET A 1 24.55 -3.11 70.20
C MET A 1 23.10 -2.98 70.66
N THR A 2 22.35 -4.06 70.42
CA THR A 2 21.39 -4.73 71.31
C THR A 2 20.50 -3.97 72.33
N PHE A 3 19.24 -4.44 72.37
CA PHE A 3 18.27 -4.49 73.50
C PHE A 3 17.40 -3.23 73.76
N VAL A 4 16.12 -3.27 74.20
CA VAL A 4 15.12 -4.33 74.46
C VAL A 4 13.70 -3.74 74.64
N LYS A 5 12.72 -4.63 74.45
CA LYS A 5 11.27 -4.71 74.77
C LYS A 5 10.53 -3.64 75.64
N LYS A 6 9.33 -3.32 75.12
CA LYS A 6 7.93 -3.37 75.65
C LYS A 6 7.60 -3.10 77.14
N SER A 7 6.54 -2.31 77.32
CA SER A 7 5.60 -2.24 78.45
C SER A 7 4.21 -1.85 77.87
N ASN A 8 3.11 -2.59 78.12
CA ASN A 8 2.13 -2.49 79.22
C ASN A 8 1.20 -1.25 79.13
N TRP A 9 -0.11 -1.20 79.45
CA TRP A 9 -1.14 -2.06 80.09
C TRP A 9 -2.51 -1.29 80.06
N VAL A 10 -3.55 -1.93 80.63
CA VAL A 10 -4.74 -1.34 81.34
C VAL A 10 -6.04 -1.19 80.49
N SER A 11 -7.09 -2.02 80.63
CA SER A 11 -8.13 -2.18 81.70
C SER A 11 -9.20 -1.05 81.71
N LEU A 12 -10.49 -1.18 82.03
CA LEU A 12 -11.29 -2.14 82.81
C LEU A 12 -12.80 -1.87 82.56
N ALA A 13 -13.64 -2.92 82.60
CA ALA A 13 -14.97 -3.08 83.27
C ALA A 13 -16.12 -2.05 83.03
N THR A 14 -17.43 -2.35 83.14
CA THR A 14 -18.15 -3.25 84.08
C THR A 14 -19.64 -3.41 83.67
N LYS A 15 -20.15 -4.66 83.73
CA LYS A 15 -21.49 -5.21 84.14
C LYS A 15 -22.79 -4.40 83.88
N LEU A 16 -23.96 -4.99 83.55
CA LEU A 16 -24.69 -6.02 84.32
C LEU A 16 -25.87 -6.62 83.50
N LEU A 17 -26.23 -7.87 83.83
CA LEU A 17 -27.25 -8.77 83.27
C LEU A 17 -28.71 -8.31 83.43
N ILE A 18 -29.60 -8.75 82.50
CA ILE A 18 -30.91 -9.36 82.82
C ILE A 18 -31.16 -10.54 81.85
N VAL A 19 -31.65 -11.66 82.39
CA VAL A 19 -31.98 -12.93 81.70
C VAL A 19 -33.50 -13.06 81.56
N SER A 20 -33.98 -13.47 80.38
CA SER A 20 -35.25 -14.21 80.24
C SER A 20 -35.20 -15.08 78.98
N ALA A 21 -35.37 -16.38 79.15
CA ALA A 21 -35.33 -17.40 78.12
C ALA A 21 -36.65 -17.45 77.32
N LEU A 22 -36.57 -17.68 76.01
CA LEU A 22 -37.38 -18.68 75.28
C LEU A 22 -36.80 -18.90 73.87
N THR A 23 -36.85 -20.15 73.45
CA THR A 23 -36.14 -20.78 72.33
C THR A 23 -36.68 -20.44 70.95
N VAL A 24 -35.79 -20.13 69.99
CA VAL A 24 -36.04 -20.24 68.54
C VAL A 24 -34.77 -20.80 67.87
N SER A 25 -34.94 -21.86 67.07
CA SER A 25 -33.90 -22.55 66.31
C SER A 25 -33.16 -21.61 65.36
N ILE A 26 -31.83 -21.51 65.51
CA ILE A 26 -30.95 -20.81 64.56
C ILE A 26 -30.22 -21.86 63.71
N VAL A 27 -30.56 -21.88 62.43
CA VAL A 27 -29.80 -22.54 61.35
C VAL A 27 -28.42 -21.90 61.30
N PRO A 28 -27.30 -22.65 61.19
CA PRO A 28 -25.98 -22.05 61.19
C PRO A 28 -25.83 -21.11 60.00
N ALA A 29 -25.51 -19.84 60.29
CA ALA A 29 -25.00 -18.91 59.30
C ALA A 29 -23.67 -19.46 58.78
N SER A 30 -23.68 -20.01 57.57
CA SER A 30 -22.45 -20.21 56.81
C SER A 30 -21.89 -18.83 56.50
N HIS A 31 -20.86 -18.43 57.25
CA HIS A 31 -19.98 -17.35 56.83
C HIS A 31 -19.36 -17.76 55.50
N ILE A 32 -19.93 -17.28 54.39
CA ILE A 32 -19.23 -17.24 53.12
C ILE A 32 -18.13 -16.20 53.28
N VAL A 33 -16.96 -16.67 53.70
CA VAL A 33 -15.69 -15.99 53.46
C VAL A 33 -15.66 -15.70 51.95
N PRO A 34 -15.44 -14.45 51.50
CA PRO A 34 -15.23 -14.20 50.09
C PRO A 34 -14.08 -15.08 49.63
N LYS A 35 -14.35 -16.01 48.70
CA LYS A 35 -13.28 -16.73 48.01
C LYS A 35 -12.33 -15.65 47.48
N ALA A 36 -11.10 -15.63 48.00
CA ALA A 36 -10.03 -14.86 47.42
C ALA A 36 -10.01 -15.19 45.92
N GLN A 37 -10.34 -14.21 45.10
CA GLN A 37 -10.19 -14.29 43.66
C GLN A 37 -8.72 -14.58 43.44
N ALA A 38 -8.40 -15.71 42.79
CA ALA A 38 -7.02 -16.03 42.46
C ALA A 38 -6.40 -14.79 41.81
N ALA A 39 -5.31 -14.29 42.38
CA ALA A 39 -4.61 -13.14 41.82
C ALA A 39 -4.35 -13.44 40.35
N SER A 40 -4.93 -12.65 39.44
CA SER A 40 -4.72 -12.87 38.01
C SER A 40 -3.22 -12.78 37.76
N THR A 41 -2.65 -13.78 37.10
CA THR A 41 -1.26 -13.74 36.61
C THR A 41 -1.09 -12.74 35.46
N GLU A 42 -2.12 -11.95 35.17
CA GLU A 42 -2.22 -11.01 34.07
C GLU A 42 -1.83 -9.62 34.54
N LYS A 43 -0.87 -9.00 33.83
CA LYS A 43 -0.39 -7.65 34.12
C LYS A 43 -1.42 -6.64 33.57
N PRO A 44 -1.79 -5.59 34.33
CA PRO A 44 -2.66 -4.53 33.80
C PRO A 44 -2.03 -3.85 32.59
N ALA A 45 -2.87 -3.49 31.60
CA ALA A 45 -2.46 -2.71 30.45
C ALA A 45 -3.26 -1.40 30.39
N VAL A 46 -2.57 -0.29 30.15
CA VAL A 46 -3.21 1.00 29.85
C VAL A 46 -3.29 1.13 28.34
N ILE A 47 -4.50 1.32 27.81
CA ILE A 47 -4.71 1.51 26.39
C ILE A 47 -5.18 2.94 26.16
N THR A 48 -4.47 3.63 25.29
CA THR A 48 -4.84 4.95 24.78
C THR A 48 -5.24 4.83 23.32
N ILE A 49 -6.26 5.59 22.93
CA ILE A 49 -6.67 5.74 21.53
C ILE A 49 -6.39 7.18 21.12
N ALA A 50 -5.53 7.37 20.12
CA ALA A 50 -5.04 8.68 19.69
C ALA A 50 -4.55 9.54 20.88
N GLY A 51 -3.79 8.93 21.80
CA GLY A 51 -3.24 9.59 22.99
C GLY A 51 -4.22 9.86 24.13
N LYS A 52 -5.49 9.44 24.03
CA LYS A 52 -6.50 9.57 25.09
C LYS A 52 -6.76 8.23 25.75
N GLU A 53 -6.74 8.19 27.08
CA GLU A 53 -7.13 7.00 27.82
C GLU A 53 -8.62 6.71 27.63
N VAL A 54 -8.95 5.44 27.40
CA VAL A 54 -10.32 4.98 27.23
C VAL A 54 -10.78 4.29 28.50
N ALA A 55 -11.97 4.65 28.98
CA ALA A 55 -12.63 3.93 30.07
C ALA A 55 -13.22 2.62 29.51
N TRP A 56 -12.66 1.49 29.90
CA TRP A 56 -13.05 0.18 29.38
C TRP A 56 -14.13 -0.49 30.23
N ASP A 57 -15.17 -1.02 29.59
CA ASP A 57 -16.20 -1.84 30.26
C ASP A 57 -15.59 -3.13 30.84
N THR A 58 -14.57 -3.66 30.16
CA THR A 58 -13.75 -4.78 30.61
C THR A 58 -12.30 -4.40 30.44
N ALA A 59 -11.54 -4.36 31.54
CA ALA A 59 -10.18 -3.86 31.53
C ALA A 59 -9.27 -4.68 30.57
N PRO A 60 -8.47 -4.01 29.73
CA PRO A 60 -7.38 -4.63 28.99
C PRO A 60 -6.33 -5.25 29.91
N PHE A 61 -5.69 -6.33 29.46
CA PHE A 61 -4.70 -7.03 30.25
C PHE A 61 -3.64 -7.71 29.38
N VAL A 62 -2.48 -7.98 29.96
CA VAL A 62 -1.37 -8.70 29.30
C VAL A 62 -1.34 -10.15 29.76
N THR A 63 -1.30 -11.07 28.81
CA THR A 63 -1.15 -12.51 29.04
C THR A 63 -0.11 -13.05 28.06
N LYS A 64 0.90 -13.77 28.56
CA LYS A 64 2.02 -14.30 27.75
C LYS A 64 2.72 -13.25 26.85
N GLY A 65 2.81 -12.00 27.30
CA GLY A 65 3.40 -10.91 26.52
C GLY A 65 2.46 -10.28 25.46
N THR A 66 1.26 -10.83 25.28
CA THR A 66 0.24 -10.28 24.39
C THR A 66 -0.77 -9.46 25.17
N THR A 67 -1.02 -8.23 24.72
CA THR A 67 -2.06 -7.39 25.33
C THR A 67 -3.39 -7.65 24.65
N LEU A 68 -4.40 -8.02 25.45
CA LEU A 68 -5.75 -8.26 24.99
C LEU A 68 -6.65 -7.05 25.31
N VAL A 69 -7.48 -6.67 24.35
CA VAL A 69 -8.37 -5.49 24.41
C VAL A 69 -9.81 -5.86 24.04
N PRO A 70 -10.83 -5.15 24.57
CA PRO A 70 -12.24 -5.38 24.20
C PRO A 70 -12.51 -5.05 22.73
N LEU A 71 -12.74 -6.09 21.92
CA LEU A 71 -12.87 -5.99 20.46
C LEU A 71 -13.85 -4.90 20.01
N ARG A 72 -15.11 -4.99 20.46
CA ARG A 72 -16.19 -4.10 19.98
C ARG A 72 -15.98 -2.65 20.40
N GLN A 73 -15.53 -2.42 21.64
CA GLN A 73 -15.31 -1.07 22.14
C GLN A 73 -14.12 -0.45 21.41
N ALA A 74 -12.99 -1.16 21.36
CA ALA A 74 -11.78 -0.67 20.74
C ALA A 74 -11.96 -0.42 19.22
N ALA A 75 -12.70 -1.27 18.52
CA ALA A 75 -13.06 -1.04 17.12
C ALA A 75 -13.87 0.26 16.92
N ARG A 76 -14.84 0.54 17.81
CA ARG A 76 -15.62 1.80 17.75
C ARG A 76 -14.78 3.03 18.04
N GLU A 77 -13.88 2.95 19.01
CA GLU A 77 -12.94 4.04 19.30
C GLU A 77 -11.97 4.30 18.13
N LEU A 78 -11.70 3.27 17.33
CA LEU A 78 -10.93 3.38 16.07
C LEU A 78 -11.78 3.80 14.86
N GLY A 79 -13.05 4.17 15.08
CA GLY A 79 -13.96 4.65 14.02
C GLY A 79 -14.65 3.55 13.22
N ALA A 80 -14.49 2.28 13.58
CA ALA A 80 -15.17 1.17 12.92
C ALA A 80 -16.56 0.93 13.53
N THR A 81 -17.49 0.44 12.70
CA THR A 81 -18.70 -0.20 13.21
C THR A 81 -18.37 -1.62 13.67
N ALA A 82 -19.09 -2.15 14.66
CA ALA A 82 -18.88 -3.51 15.15
C ALA A 82 -20.20 -4.15 15.59
N GLN A 83 -20.59 -5.25 14.97
CA GLN A 83 -21.87 -5.94 15.20
C GLN A 83 -21.66 -7.45 15.33
N TRP A 84 -22.52 -8.10 16.12
CA TRP A 84 -22.57 -9.56 16.19
C TRP A 84 -23.48 -10.09 15.08
N ASP A 85 -22.96 -11.00 14.26
CA ASP A 85 -23.73 -11.78 13.30
C ASP A 85 -24.08 -13.14 13.92
N ALA A 86 -25.35 -13.32 14.23
CA ALA A 86 -25.84 -14.54 14.85
C ALA A 86 -25.80 -15.76 13.92
N SER A 87 -25.86 -15.54 12.60
CA SER A 87 -25.89 -16.62 11.60
C SER A 87 -24.52 -17.27 11.44
N THR A 88 -23.46 -16.45 11.41
CA THR A 88 -22.07 -16.89 11.30
C THR A 88 -21.38 -17.02 12.65
N ARG A 89 -22.04 -16.61 13.74
CA ARG A 89 -21.50 -16.53 15.11
C ARG A 89 -20.16 -15.78 15.15
N SER A 90 -20.12 -14.64 14.48
CA SER A 90 -18.91 -13.83 14.36
C SER A 90 -19.18 -12.36 14.69
N VAL A 91 -18.11 -11.63 15.01
CA VAL A 91 -18.13 -10.17 15.05
C VAL A 91 -17.75 -9.66 13.67
N VAL A 92 -18.62 -8.85 13.08
CA VAL A 92 -18.40 -8.18 11.79
C VAL A 92 -18.18 -6.70 12.04
N MET A 93 -17.10 -6.17 11.51
CA MET A 93 -16.75 -4.76 11.59
C MET A 93 -16.61 -4.17 10.20
N TYR A 94 -16.94 -2.89 10.08
CA TYR A 94 -16.70 -2.12 8.87
C TYR A 94 -15.92 -0.85 9.19
N SER A 95 -14.86 -0.61 8.43
CA SER A 95 -14.02 0.59 8.50
C SER A 95 -13.64 0.99 7.08
N HIS A 96 -13.97 2.21 6.65
CA HIS A 96 -13.63 2.71 5.31
C HIS A 96 -13.98 1.79 4.12
N GLY A 97 -15.09 1.04 4.22
CA GLY A 97 -15.52 0.06 3.22
C GLY A 97 -14.90 -1.33 3.37
N ASP A 98 -13.86 -1.48 4.19
CA ASP A 98 -13.27 -2.77 4.52
C ASP A 98 -14.18 -3.54 5.48
N LYS A 99 -14.33 -4.84 5.24
CA LYS A 99 -15.07 -5.77 6.08
C LYS A 99 -14.09 -6.65 6.85
N VAL A 100 -14.12 -6.54 8.17
CA VAL A 100 -13.33 -7.39 9.07
C VAL A 100 -14.26 -8.37 9.79
N VAL A 101 -13.95 -9.65 9.73
CA VAL A 101 -14.72 -10.72 10.39
C VAL A 101 -13.84 -11.45 11.38
N HIS A 102 -14.32 -11.60 12.62
CA HIS A 102 -13.65 -12.40 13.64
C HIS A 102 -14.62 -13.40 14.26
N THR A 103 -14.24 -14.67 14.27
CA THR A 103 -14.98 -15.74 14.95
C THR A 103 -14.39 -15.98 16.34
N PRO A 104 -15.21 -16.07 17.40
CA PRO A 104 -14.71 -16.29 18.76
C PRO A 104 -13.89 -17.56 18.90
N ASN A 105 -12.92 -17.55 19.83
CA ASN A 105 -12.01 -18.66 20.14
C ASN A 105 -11.13 -19.12 18.97
N THR A 106 -10.93 -18.27 17.97
CA THR A 106 -9.89 -18.43 16.96
C THR A 106 -8.77 -17.41 17.18
N ASN A 107 -7.60 -17.70 16.61
CA ASN A 107 -6.53 -16.74 16.40
C ASN A 107 -6.54 -16.17 14.98
N LYS A 108 -7.66 -16.26 14.26
CA LYS A 108 -7.76 -15.89 12.83
C LYS A 108 -8.87 -14.91 12.59
N ILE A 109 -8.64 -14.03 11.64
CA ILE A 109 -9.59 -13.01 11.20
C ILE A 109 -9.53 -12.86 9.70
N THR A 110 -10.62 -12.35 9.12
CA THR A 110 -10.71 -12.14 7.69
C THR A 110 -10.90 -10.66 7.40
N LEU A 111 -10.00 -10.06 6.63
CA LEU A 111 -10.09 -8.71 6.09
C LEU A 111 -10.39 -8.83 4.59
N ASP A 112 -11.60 -8.47 4.15
CA ASP A 112 -12.01 -8.54 2.74
C ASP A 112 -11.68 -9.87 2.03
N GLY A 113 -11.77 -10.98 2.77
CA GLY A 113 -11.44 -12.33 2.28
C GLY A 113 -10.01 -12.79 2.57
N TYR A 114 -9.09 -11.89 2.93
CA TYR A 114 -7.72 -12.21 3.31
C TYR A 114 -7.67 -12.66 4.77
N GLU A 115 -7.13 -13.85 5.02
CA GLU A 115 -6.92 -14.34 6.37
C GLU A 115 -5.67 -13.71 6.98
N ILE A 116 -5.81 -13.22 8.21
CA ILE A 116 -4.73 -12.71 9.05
C ILE A 116 -4.74 -13.57 10.31
N GLU A 117 -3.62 -14.22 10.59
CA GLU A 117 -3.41 -14.95 11.83
C GLU A 117 -2.85 -14.02 12.91
N MET A 118 -3.19 -14.30 14.17
CA MET A 118 -2.90 -13.49 15.33
C MET A 118 -2.03 -14.29 16.30
N PRO A 119 -1.20 -13.61 17.12
CA PRO A 119 -0.30 -14.29 18.04
C PRO A 119 -1.00 -15.09 19.15
N GLU A 120 -2.24 -14.76 19.47
CA GLU A 120 -3.03 -15.43 20.52
C GLU A 120 -4.49 -15.59 20.09
N VAL A 121 -5.14 -16.62 20.64
CA VAL A 121 -6.56 -16.88 20.48
C VAL A 121 -7.37 -15.81 21.23
N SER A 122 -8.48 -15.37 20.64
CA SER A 122 -9.45 -14.50 21.34
C SER A 122 -10.01 -15.17 22.60
N ARG A 123 -10.38 -14.36 23.59
CA ARG A 123 -10.92 -14.84 24.87
C ARG A 123 -12.24 -14.18 25.18
N ASN A 124 -13.17 -14.94 25.75
CA ASN A 124 -14.38 -14.38 26.33
C ASN A 124 -14.16 -14.12 27.82
N VAL A 125 -14.23 -12.86 28.23
CA VAL A 125 -14.12 -12.42 29.62
C VAL A 125 -15.43 -11.72 30.00
N TYR A 126 -16.23 -12.36 30.86
CA TYR A 126 -17.53 -11.84 31.32
C TYR A 126 -18.50 -11.40 30.20
N GLY A 127 -18.49 -12.09 29.06
CA GLY A 127 -19.32 -11.73 27.89
C GLY A 127 -18.67 -10.74 26.93
N THR A 128 -17.45 -10.27 27.24
CA THR A 128 -16.65 -9.39 26.37
C THR A 128 -15.63 -10.20 25.59
N MET A 129 -15.64 -10.01 24.26
CA MET A 129 -14.61 -10.55 23.37
C MET A 129 -13.32 -9.76 23.53
N MET A 130 -12.27 -10.42 23.99
CA MET A 130 -10.93 -9.86 24.13
C MET A 130 -10.05 -10.39 23.00
N VAL A 131 -9.39 -9.50 22.27
CA VAL A 131 -8.51 -9.82 21.13
C VAL A 131 -7.14 -9.19 21.31
N PRO A 132 -6.07 -9.73 20.70
CA PRO A 132 -4.76 -9.07 20.70
C PRO A 132 -4.85 -7.64 20.21
N ALA A 133 -4.20 -6.66 20.84
CA ALA A 133 -4.20 -5.28 20.35
C ALA A 133 -3.71 -5.17 18.88
N ARG A 134 -2.78 -6.05 18.51
CA ARG A 134 -2.29 -6.21 17.13
C ARG A 134 -3.39 -6.59 16.13
N PHE A 135 -4.45 -7.28 16.56
CA PHE A 135 -5.62 -7.53 15.72
C PHE A 135 -6.18 -6.22 15.15
N LEU A 136 -6.36 -5.22 16.01
CA LEU A 136 -6.98 -3.95 15.61
C LEU A 136 -6.03 -3.14 14.76
N SER A 137 -4.74 -3.12 15.09
CA SER A 137 -3.75 -2.41 14.27
C SER A 137 -3.67 -2.99 12.86
N ASP A 138 -3.61 -4.32 12.77
CA ASP A 138 -3.35 -4.97 11.50
C ASP A 138 -4.62 -5.04 10.65
N SER A 139 -5.81 -5.24 11.24
CA SER A 139 -7.07 -5.34 10.48
C SER A 139 -7.77 -4.02 10.20
N LEU A 140 -7.62 -3.02 11.08
CA LEU A 140 -8.23 -1.70 10.91
C LEU A 140 -7.21 -0.65 10.44
N LYS A 141 -6.00 -1.09 10.03
CA LYS A 141 -4.89 -0.24 9.58
C LYS A 141 -4.52 0.86 10.59
N ALA A 142 -4.78 0.61 11.88
CA ALA A 142 -4.45 1.52 12.95
C ALA A 142 -2.96 1.42 13.31
N ASN A 143 -2.34 2.54 13.68
CA ASN A 143 -0.97 2.55 14.16
C ASN A 143 -0.91 2.10 15.61
N LEU A 144 0.03 1.22 15.94
CA LEU A 144 0.23 0.70 17.29
C LEU A 144 1.64 1.02 17.77
N THR A 145 1.73 1.71 18.91
CA THR A 145 3.00 1.92 19.62
C THR A 145 2.90 1.35 21.03
N VAL A 146 3.93 0.63 21.46
CA VAL A 146 4.03 0.05 22.79
C VAL A 146 5.13 0.74 23.57
N SER A 147 4.85 1.13 24.80
CA SER A 147 5.84 1.50 25.80
C SER A 147 5.61 0.67 27.05
N SER A 148 6.68 0.11 27.62
CA SER A 148 6.57 -0.77 28.80
C SER A 148 7.53 -0.33 29.88
N THR A 149 7.03 -0.22 31.10
CA THR A 149 7.81 -0.21 32.35
C THR A 149 7.62 -1.55 33.07
N PRO A 150 8.38 -1.84 34.14
CA PRO A 150 8.12 -3.03 34.97
C PRO A 150 6.68 -3.09 35.50
N GLU A 151 6.08 -1.95 35.82
CA GLU A 151 4.77 -1.82 36.47
C GLU A 151 3.62 -1.81 35.47
N VAL A 152 3.76 -1.13 34.33
CA VAL A 152 2.67 -0.94 33.37
C VAL A 152 3.15 -1.10 31.93
N THR A 153 2.27 -1.64 31.09
CA THR A 153 2.44 -1.60 29.64
C THR A 153 1.38 -0.66 29.07
N THR A 154 1.84 0.36 28.36
CA THR A 154 0.98 1.34 27.69
C THR A 154 0.99 1.07 26.20
N ILE A 155 -0.20 0.87 25.63
CA ILE A 155 -0.41 0.76 24.19
C ILE A 155 -1.15 2.00 23.73
N ASN A 156 -0.64 2.65 22.69
CA ASN A 156 -1.37 3.68 21.96
C ASN A 156 -1.77 3.13 20.60
N LEU A 157 -3.07 3.09 20.34
CA LEU A 157 -3.64 2.80 19.02
C LEU A 157 -4.11 4.11 18.39
N THR A 158 -3.69 4.40 17.17
CA THR A 158 -4.14 5.60 16.44
C THR A 158 -4.94 5.16 15.21
N PRO A 159 -6.18 5.63 15.01
CA PRO A 159 -7.00 5.23 13.86
C PRO A 159 -6.30 5.50 12.53
N ASP A 160 -6.65 4.72 11.50
CA ASP A 160 -6.22 4.95 10.13
C ASP A 160 -6.60 6.38 9.68
N GLN A 161 -5.58 7.20 9.41
CA GLN A 161 -5.73 8.57 8.89
C GLN A 161 -5.38 8.65 7.39
N SER A 162 -4.85 7.58 6.82
CA SER A 162 -4.30 7.58 5.47
C SER A 162 -5.31 7.05 4.45
N THR A 163 -6.31 6.26 4.86
CA THR A 163 -7.42 5.87 3.99
C THR A 163 -8.35 7.05 3.69
N VAL A 164 -8.63 7.28 2.41
CA VAL A 164 -9.70 8.19 1.95
C VAL A 164 -10.79 7.37 1.32
N TYR A 165 -12.04 7.56 1.76
CA TYR A 165 -13.18 6.83 1.23
C TYR A 165 -14.46 7.68 1.20
N ALA A 166 -14.83 8.14 0.00
CA ALA A 166 -16.11 8.76 -0.26
C ALA A 166 -17.15 7.71 -0.70
N SER A 167 -18.42 7.90 -0.32
CA SER A 167 -19.51 7.01 -0.73
C SER A 167 -19.68 6.89 -2.25
N SER A 168 -19.26 7.92 -3.01
CA SER A 168 -19.24 7.91 -4.47
C SER A 168 -18.26 6.89 -5.07
N ALA A 169 -17.27 6.41 -4.30
CA ALA A 169 -16.32 5.39 -4.75
C ALA A 169 -16.78 3.95 -4.45
N ARG A 170 -17.93 3.76 -3.78
CA ARG A 170 -18.41 2.43 -3.33
C ARG A 170 -18.44 1.39 -4.45
N THR A 171 -18.92 1.75 -5.64
CA THR A 171 -19.02 0.80 -6.76
C THR A 171 -17.64 0.33 -7.24
N VAL A 172 -16.66 1.23 -7.26
CA VAL A 172 -15.27 0.87 -7.59
C VAL A 172 -14.68 -0.05 -6.51
N ASP A 173 -14.88 0.30 -5.25
CA ASP A 173 -14.39 -0.47 -4.10
C ASP A 173 -14.93 -1.90 -4.07
N THR A 174 -16.24 -2.06 -4.25
CA THR A 174 -16.89 -3.38 -4.35
C THR A 174 -16.36 -4.18 -5.53
N TYR A 175 -16.10 -3.53 -6.67
CA TYR A 175 -15.51 -4.21 -7.82
C TYR A 175 -14.11 -4.72 -7.50
N LEU A 176 -13.21 -3.89 -6.97
CA LEU A 176 -11.83 -4.30 -6.62
C LEU A 176 -11.82 -5.45 -5.60
N GLN A 177 -12.67 -5.40 -4.57
CA GLN A 177 -12.85 -6.50 -3.61
C GLN A 177 -13.31 -7.78 -4.32
N SER A 178 -14.29 -7.70 -5.24
CA SER A 178 -14.78 -8.87 -5.99
C SER A 178 -13.74 -9.51 -6.91
N GLN A 179 -12.74 -8.74 -7.33
CA GLN A 179 -11.63 -9.23 -8.14
C GLN A 179 -10.46 -9.76 -7.30
N ASN A 180 -10.61 -9.82 -5.97
CA ASN A 180 -9.54 -10.13 -5.03
C ASN A 180 -8.28 -9.29 -5.29
N TYR A 181 -8.49 -8.00 -5.59
CA TYR A 181 -7.40 -7.06 -5.80
C TYR A 181 -6.57 -6.91 -4.53
N SER A 182 -5.24 -6.92 -4.67
CA SER A 182 -4.29 -6.65 -3.59
C SER A 182 -3.28 -5.60 -4.05
N GLY A 183 -3.03 -4.61 -3.19
CA GLY A 183 -2.17 -3.48 -3.50
C GLY A 183 -2.83 -2.15 -3.19
N LEU A 184 -2.44 -1.10 -3.90
CA LEU A 184 -2.86 0.27 -3.59
C LEU A 184 -3.74 0.82 -4.70
N ALA A 185 -4.90 1.40 -4.37
CA ALA A 185 -5.78 2.05 -5.35
C ALA A 185 -6.08 3.51 -4.98
N LEU A 186 -6.04 4.38 -5.99
CA LEU A 186 -6.48 5.76 -5.90
C LEU A 186 -7.49 6.05 -7.02
N VAL A 187 -8.56 6.76 -6.65
CA VAL A 187 -9.50 7.36 -7.61
C VAL A 187 -9.62 8.84 -7.27
N ALA A 188 -9.42 9.68 -8.28
CA ALA A 188 -9.60 11.12 -8.19
C ALA A 188 -10.55 11.61 -9.28
N TYR A 189 -11.30 12.65 -8.96
CA TYR A 189 -12.18 13.36 -9.90
C TYR A 189 -12.03 14.86 -9.71
N LYS A 190 -11.79 15.58 -10.80
CA LYS A 190 -11.57 17.05 -10.79
C LYS A 190 -10.49 17.45 -9.80
N GLY A 191 -9.36 16.73 -9.86
CA GLY A 191 -8.24 16.86 -8.94
C GLY A 191 -8.48 16.48 -7.47
N LYS A 192 -9.69 16.06 -7.06
CA LYS A 192 -10.01 15.66 -5.68
C LYS A 192 -9.98 14.14 -5.53
N VAL A 193 -9.22 13.64 -4.55
CA VAL A 193 -9.19 12.22 -4.20
C VAL A 193 -10.52 11.82 -3.55
N VAL A 194 -11.21 10.85 -4.14
CA VAL A 194 -12.46 10.27 -3.60
C VAL A 194 -12.23 8.87 -3.03
N MET A 195 -11.14 8.20 -3.43
CA MET A 195 -10.70 6.94 -2.85
C MET A 195 -9.18 6.88 -2.82
N ARG A 196 -8.62 6.45 -1.70
CA ARG A 196 -7.20 6.11 -1.50
C ARG A 196 -7.18 4.95 -0.51
N LYS A 197 -6.99 3.73 -1.00
CA LYS A 197 -7.15 2.50 -0.21
C LYS A 197 -6.00 1.52 -0.48
N GLY A 198 -5.62 0.80 0.56
CA GLY A 198 -4.83 -0.42 0.45
C GLY A 198 -5.73 -1.64 0.55
N TYR A 199 -5.47 -2.63 -0.30
CA TYR A 199 -6.18 -3.91 -0.37
C TYR A 199 -5.21 -5.06 -0.12
N GLY A 200 -5.72 -6.16 0.41
CA GLY A 200 -4.92 -7.33 0.73
C GLY A 200 -3.81 -7.06 1.73
N LEU A 201 -2.70 -7.79 1.57
CA LEU A 201 -1.58 -7.81 2.51
C LEU A 201 -0.33 -7.18 1.89
N SER A 202 0.44 -6.49 2.72
CA SER A 202 1.70 -5.81 2.33
C SER A 202 2.96 -6.63 2.63
N GLY A 203 2.81 -7.88 3.06
CA GLY A 203 3.86 -8.74 3.59
C GLY A 203 3.40 -9.42 4.89
N GLY A 204 3.55 -10.74 5.00
CA GLY A 204 3.03 -11.52 6.14
C GLY A 204 1.56 -11.22 6.45
N GLU A 205 1.23 -11.12 7.74
CA GLU A 205 -0.13 -10.89 8.26
C GLU A 205 -0.52 -9.40 8.37
N LYS A 206 0.07 -8.51 7.56
CA LYS A 206 -0.14 -7.07 7.68
C LYS A 206 -0.98 -6.52 6.54
N ALA A 207 -2.15 -5.95 6.85
CA ALA A 207 -2.97 -5.27 5.86
C ALA A 207 -2.18 -4.17 5.14
N THR A 208 -2.44 -4.02 3.85
CA THR A 208 -1.77 -3.00 3.03
C THR A 208 -2.18 -1.60 3.49
N PRO A 209 -1.24 -0.78 3.99
CA PRO A 209 -1.54 0.60 4.32
C PRO A 209 -1.61 1.43 3.02
N PRO A 210 -2.56 2.36 2.88
CA PRO A 210 -2.77 3.10 1.62
C PRO A 210 -1.63 4.10 1.30
N ASP A 211 -0.77 4.43 2.28
CA ASP A 211 0.46 5.21 2.14
C ASP A 211 1.72 4.36 1.92
N GLY A 212 1.56 3.05 1.69
CA GLY A 212 2.65 2.15 1.35
C GLY A 212 3.34 2.53 0.04
N LYS A 213 4.62 2.13 -0.08
CA LYS A 213 5.41 2.23 -1.32
C LYS A 213 5.20 0.96 -2.14
N SER A 214 5.09 1.08 -3.46
CA SER A 214 4.97 -0.06 -4.38
C SER A 214 5.95 0.07 -5.54
N ARG A 215 6.43 -1.05 -6.07
CA ARG A 215 7.14 -1.08 -7.35
C ARG A 215 6.14 -0.72 -8.44
N ILE A 216 6.46 0.27 -9.29
CA ILE A 216 5.50 0.75 -10.31
C ILE A 216 5.71 0.12 -11.69
N ALA A 217 6.71 -0.76 -11.83
CA ALA A 217 7.03 -1.49 -13.06
C ALA A 217 7.06 -0.55 -14.27
N SER A 218 6.44 -0.91 -15.40
CA SER A 218 6.52 -0.10 -16.64
C SER A 218 5.89 1.28 -16.57
N LEU A 219 5.20 1.67 -15.49
CA LEU A 219 4.86 3.08 -15.27
C LEU A 219 6.12 3.97 -15.18
N SER A 220 7.27 3.38 -14.81
CA SER A 220 8.59 4.02 -14.85
C SER A 220 8.91 4.65 -16.21
N LYS A 221 8.38 4.10 -17.31
CA LYS A 221 8.62 4.61 -18.66
C LYS A 221 8.11 6.03 -18.86
N SER A 222 7.06 6.42 -18.14
CA SER A 222 6.56 7.79 -18.21
C SER A 222 7.60 8.79 -17.70
N PHE A 223 8.39 8.44 -16.68
CA PHE A 223 9.51 9.25 -16.19
C PHE A 223 10.63 9.32 -17.23
N THR A 224 10.99 8.20 -17.84
CA THR A 224 12.04 8.13 -18.87
C THR A 224 11.66 8.95 -20.10
N ALA A 225 10.44 8.78 -20.62
CA ALA A 225 9.95 9.55 -21.76
C ALA A 225 9.90 11.05 -21.43
N SER A 226 9.41 11.41 -20.24
CA SER A 226 9.37 12.81 -19.78
C SER A 226 10.77 13.42 -19.71
N ALA A 227 11.76 12.67 -19.24
CA ALA A 227 13.14 13.13 -19.18
C ALA A 227 13.75 13.39 -20.55
N VAL A 228 13.53 12.50 -21.51
CA VAL A 228 13.96 12.71 -22.90
C VAL A 228 13.23 13.90 -23.53
N MET A 229 11.92 14.02 -23.30
CA MET A 229 11.15 15.16 -23.76
C MET A 229 11.61 16.48 -23.12
N LYS A 230 12.04 16.46 -21.86
CA LYS A 230 12.64 17.63 -21.21
C LYS A 230 13.98 18.02 -21.85
N LEU A 231 14.82 17.04 -22.16
CA LEU A 231 16.06 17.30 -22.91
C LEU A 231 15.78 17.87 -24.32
N ILE A 232 14.65 17.50 -24.93
CA ILE A 232 14.19 18.06 -26.20
C ILE A 232 13.77 19.53 -26.04
N GLU A 233 12.99 19.87 -25.01
CA GLU A 233 12.65 21.27 -24.71
C GLU A 233 13.89 22.13 -24.44
N ASP A 234 14.88 21.56 -23.77
CA ASP A 234 16.14 22.23 -23.45
C ASP A 234 17.09 22.30 -24.67
N GLY A 235 16.67 21.80 -25.84
CA GLY A 235 17.43 21.83 -27.10
C GLY A 235 18.66 20.90 -27.13
N LYS A 236 18.76 19.97 -26.17
CA LYS A 236 19.90 19.04 -26.02
C LYS A 236 19.73 17.74 -26.78
N VAL A 237 18.49 17.36 -27.06
CA VAL A 237 18.12 16.17 -27.85
C VAL A 237 17.08 16.58 -28.89
N LYS A 238 17.03 15.91 -30.03
CA LYS A 238 15.92 16.04 -31.00
C LYS A 238 15.30 14.67 -31.25
N LEU A 239 14.02 14.66 -31.54
CA LEU A 239 13.29 13.44 -31.93
C LEU A 239 13.90 12.76 -33.16
N THR A 240 14.51 13.54 -34.05
CA THR A 240 15.13 13.08 -35.30
C THR A 240 16.60 12.69 -35.15
N ASP A 241 17.22 12.93 -33.99
CA ASP A 241 18.60 12.54 -33.79
C ASP A 241 18.73 11.02 -33.86
N HIS A 242 19.84 10.58 -34.40
CA HIS A 242 20.15 9.18 -34.56
C HIS A 242 20.73 8.61 -33.26
N LEU A 243 20.51 7.33 -33.02
CA LEU A 243 21.10 6.64 -31.87
C LEU A 243 22.64 6.71 -31.91
N SER A 244 23.23 6.71 -33.10
CA SER A 244 24.67 6.90 -33.29
C SER A 244 25.22 8.26 -32.86
N ASP A 245 24.36 9.28 -32.73
CA ASP A 245 24.79 10.60 -32.25
C ASP A 245 25.14 10.56 -30.75
N TYR A 246 24.58 9.59 -30.03
CA TYR A 246 24.77 9.38 -28.58
C TYR A 246 25.57 8.12 -28.25
N ILE A 247 25.53 7.12 -29.13
CA ILE A 247 26.23 5.84 -28.98
C ILE A 247 26.90 5.50 -30.33
N PRO A 248 28.08 6.09 -30.63
CA PRO A 248 28.67 6.08 -31.97
C PRO A 248 28.95 4.68 -32.56
N ASP A 249 29.20 3.69 -31.71
CA ASP A 249 29.51 2.32 -32.09
C ASP A 249 28.26 1.41 -32.13
N PHE A 250 27.05 1.96 -31.97
CA PHE A 250 25.82 1.17 -31.96
C PHE A 250 25.50 0.61 -33.37
N PRO A 251 25.34 -0.71 -33.54
CA PRO A 251 25.02 -1.30 -34.84
C PRO A 251 23.72 -0.76 -35.41
N ARG A 252 23.76 -0.27 -36.67
CA ARG A 252 22.63 0.40 -37.35
C ARG A 252 22.10 1.63 -36.60
N GLY A 253 22.90 2.23 -35.71
CA GLY A 253 22.49 3.38 -34.91
C GLY A 253 22.12 4.62 -35.73
N ASN A 254 22.67 4.73 -36.95
CA ASN A 254 22.34 5.77 -37.93
C ASN A 254 20.96 5.60 -38.60
N GLU A 255 20.28 4.47 -38.37
CA GLU A 255 18.95 4.20 -38.91
C GLU A 255 17.85 4.34 -37.84
N ILE A 256 18.25 4.39 -36.56
CA ILE A 256 17.36 4.42 -35.41
C ILE A 256 17.31 5.84 -34.86
N THR A 257 16.12 6.40 -34.68
CA THR A 257 15.95 7.74 -34.10
C THR A 257 15.44 7.71 -32.67
N VAL A 258 15.64 8.80 -31.92
CA VAL A 258 15.07 8.99 -30.58
C VAL A 258 13.54 8.82 -30.58
N HIS A 259 12.87 9.32 -31.63
CA HIS A 259 11.45 9.10 -31.84
C HIS A 259 11.08 7.61 -31.83
N MET A 260 11.81 6.78 -32.59
CA MET A 260 11.55 5.36 -32.71
C MET A 260 11.76 4.59 -31.41
N LEU A 261 12.69 5.05 -30.56
CA LEU A 261 12.86 4.51 -29.21
C LEU A 261 11.66 4.81 -28.31
N LEU A 262 11.20 6.07 -28.31
CA LEU A 262 10.06 6.52 -27.50
C LEU A 262 8.74 5.83 -27.91
N SER A 263 8.53 5.64 -29.22
CA SER A 263 7.31 5.07 -29.81
C SER A 263 7.34 3.55 -30.01
N HIS A 264 8.44 2.87 -29.63
CA HIS A 264 8.67 1.43 -29.82
C HIS A 264 8.62 0.95 -31.28
N THR A 265 9.14 1.75 -32.20
CA THR A 265 9.21 1.42 -33.64
C THR A 265 10.63 1.15 -34.14
N ALA A 266 11.62 1.12 -33.24
CA ALA A 266 13.04 0.93 -33.59
C ALA A 266 13.46 -0.49 -34.02
N GLY A 267 12.56 -1.48 -34.00
CA GLY A 267 12.91 -2.86 -34.39
C GLY A 267 13.48 -3.74 -33.28
N PHE A 268 13.72 -3.21 -32.08
CA PHE A 268 14.35 -3.96 -30.99
C PHE A 268 13.53 -5.15 -30.48
N ASN A 269 14.24 -6.14 -29.92
CA ASN A 269 13.61 -7.21 -29.14
C ASN A 269 13.20 -6.68 -27.74
N SER A 270 12.38 -7.42 -26.99
CA SER A 270 11.95 -7.02 -25.65
C SER A 270 12.93 -7.41 -24.54
N ASN A 271 13.84 -8.37 -24.81
CA ASN A 271 14.55 -9.13 -23.79
C ASN A 271 16.05 -8.82 -23.74
N PHE A 272 16.56 -8.67 -22.53
CA PHE A 272 17.96 -8.57 -22.17
C PHE A 272 18.14 -9.24 -20.81
N THR A 273 19.38 -9.54 -20.43
CA THR A 273 19.68 -10.18 -19.14
C THR A 273 19.29 -9.25 -18.00
N ARG A 274 18.56 -9.78 -17.02
CA ARG A 274 18.16 -9.05 -15.81
C ARG A 274 18.80 -9.70 -14.61
N THR A 275 20.01 -9.26 -14.30
CA THR A 275 20.76 -9.71 -13.13
C THR A 275 21.01 -8.51 -12.21
N GLU A 276 20.88 -8.73 -10.92
CA GLU A 276 21.16 -7.71 -9.91
C GLU A 276 22.61 -7.21 -10.04
N GLY A 277 22.82 -5.89 -9.91
CA GLY A 277 24.13 -5.26 -10.01
C GLY A 277 24.63 -5.01 -11.44
N MET A 278 23.89 -5.42 -12.47
CA MET A 278 24.25 -5.14 -13.86
C MET A 278 24.05 -3.65 -14.17
N THR A 279 25.13 -2.99 -14.58
CA THR A 279 25.13 -1.55 -14.90
C THR A 279 24.34 -1.25 -16.17
N LEU A 280 23.99 0.03 -16.35
CA LEU A 280 23.32 0.50 -17.54
C LEU A 280 24.19 0.27 -18.80
N GLU A 281 25.48 0.56 -18.70
CA GLU A 281 26.51 0.35 -19.74
C GLU A 281 26.58 -1.11 -20.18
N GLN A 282 26.71 -2.03 -19.21
CA GLN A 282 26.75 -3.47 -19.51
C GLN A 282 25.48 -3.95 -20.23
N THR A 283 24.34 -3.35 -19.91
CA THR A 283 23.07 -3.68 -20.58
C THR A 283 23.04 -3.12 -22.00
N VAL A 284 23.54 -1.89 -22.22
CA VAL A 284 23.69 -1.32 -23.55
C VAL A 284 24.63 -2.16 -24.40
N ASP A 285 25.76 -2.61 -23.85
CA ASP A 285 26.70 -3.49 -24.54
C ASP A 285 26.07 -4.83 -24.89
N GLU A 286 25.26 -5.43 -24.01
CA GLU A 286 24.48 -6.62 -24.35
C GLU A 286 23.50 -6.35 -25.51
N ILE A 287 22.79 -5.21 -25.47
CA ILE A 287 21.83 -4.83 -26.51
C ILE A 287 22.51 -4.68 -27.87
N LYS A 288 23.71 -4.09 -27.95
CA LYS A 288 24.49 -3.97 -29.20
C LYS A 288 24.72 -5.32 -29.89
N THR A 289 24.79 -6.42 -29.14
CA THR A 289 25.04 -7.76 -29.72
C THR A 289 23.81 -8.42 -30.35
N LYS A 290 22.62 -7.82 -30.23
CA LYS A 290 21.35 -8.44 -30.65
C LYS A 290 20.86 -7.84 -31.98
N PRO A 291 20.35 -8.67 -32.92
CA PRO A 291 19.79 -8.16 -34.16
C PRO A 291 18.43 -7.49 -33.94
N LEU A 292 18.08 -6.55 -34.84
CA LEU A 292 16.71 -6.04 -34.95
C LEU A 292 15.76 -7.13 -35.47
N ARG A 293 14.50 -7.06 -35.06
CA ARG A 293 13.42 -7.98 -35.48
C ARG A 293 12.75 -7.60 -36.80
N PHE A 294 12.94 -6.35 -37.23
CA PHE A 294 12.37 -5.73 -38.42
C PHE A 294 13.06 -4.38 -38.65
N GLU A 295 12.79 -3.73 -39.78
CA GLU A 295 13.46 -2.48 -40.16
C GLU A 295 13.01 -1.30 -39.27
N PRO A 296 13.92 -0.40 -38.85
CA PRO A 296 13.55 0.77 -38.05
C PRO A 296 12.41 1.58 -38.68
N GLY A 297 11.36 1.85 -37.90
CA GLY A 297 10.16 2.58 -38.34
C GLY A 297 9.10 1.73 -39.04
N GLU A 298 9.36 0.46 -39.37
CA GLU A 298 8.43 -0.38 -40.14
C GLU A 298 7.13 -0.68 -39.37
N ARG A 299 7.22 -0.97 -38.07
CA ARG A 299 6.07 -1.35 -37.24
C ARG A 299 6.32 -1.14 -35.75
N PHE A 300 5.26 -1.24 -34.97
CA PHE A 300 5.32 -1.22 -33.50
C PHE A 300 5.73 -2.59 -32.92
N ASN A 301 6.68 -2.59 -31.99
CA ASN A 301 6.97 -3.71 -31.10
C ASN A 301 7.49 -3.20 -29.74
N TYR A 302 6.65 -3.32 -28.71
CA TYR A 302 6.99 -2.87 -27.36
C TYR A 302 8.31 -3.49 -26.87
N SER A 303 9.31 -2.64 -26.62
CA SER A 303 10.67 -3.04 -26.30
C SER A 303 11.18 -2.33 -25.07
N ASN A 304 11.63 -3.12 -24.08
CA ASN A 304 12.37 -2.56 -22.96
C ASN A 304 13.80 -2.15 -23.36
N GLN A 305 14.39 -2.74 -24.40
CA GLN A 305 15.74 -2.36 -24.87
C GLN A 305 15.77 -0.91 -25.32
N GLY A 306 14.75 -0.45 -26.07
CA GLY A 306 14.67 0.95 -26.50
C GLY A 306 14.65 1.93 -25.33
N TYR A 307 13.96 1.58 -24.24
CA TYR A 307 13.89 2.41 -23.04
C TYR A 307 15.16 2.36 -22.18
N VAL A 308 15.92 1.26 -22.19
CA VAL A 308 17.29 1.23 -21.64
C VAL A 308 18.18 2.21 -22.39
N LEU A 309 18.10 2.22 -23.73
CA LEU A 309 18.87 3.15 -24.55
C LEU A 309 18.48 4.61 -24.30
N LEU A 310 17.19 4.91 -24.07
CA LEU A 310 16.76 6.25 -23.66
C LEU A 310 17.33 6.68 -22.31
N ALA A 311 17.37 5.78 -21.32
CA ALA A 311 18.04 6.05 -20.05
C ALA A 311 19.54 6.33 -20.22
N TYR A 312 20.20 5.60 -21.13
CA TYR A 312 21.61 5.83 -21.43
C TYR A 312 21.83 7.17 -22.14
N ILE A 313 20.98 7.55 -23.09
CA ILE A 313 21.01 8.87 -23.73
C ILE A 313 20.85 9.98 -22.69
N ILE A 314 19.91 9.84 -21.74
CA ILE A 314 19.75 10.80 -20.64
C ILE A 314 21.08 10.97 -19.91
N GLN A 315 21.73 9.87 -19.52
CA GLN A 315 23.00 9.91 -18.79
C GLN A 315 24.13 10.55 -19.62
N GLN A 316 24.25 10.22 -20.91
CA GLN A 316 25.29 10.79 -21.77
C GLN A 316 25.11 12.31 -21.97
N VAL A 317 23.86 12.76 -22.12
CA VAL A 317 23.55 14.17 -22.41
C VAL A 317 23.54 15.03 -21.15
N SER A 318 23.13 14.48 -20.00
CA SER A 318 23.10 15.23 -18.73
C SER A 318 24.45 15.23 -18.00
N GLY A 319 25.24 14.16 -18.14
CA GLY A 319 26.43 13.91 -17.31
C GLY A 319 26.09 13.40 -15.90
N GLU A 320 24.83 13.09 -15.62
CA GLU A 320 24.32 12.60 -14.33
C GLU A 320 23.82 11.16 -14.49
N SER A 321 23.82 10.36 -13.43
CA SER A 321 23.15 9.05 -13.51
C SER A 321 21.65 9.22 -13.83
N TYR A 322 21.05 8.21 -14.46
CA TYR A 322 19.62 8.27 -14.82
C TYR A 322 18.73 8.60 -13.61
N GLY A 323 18.93 7.93 -12.47
CA GLY A 323 18.18 8.20 -11.24
C GLY A 323 18.36 9.62 -10.70
N GLU A 324 19.59 10.15 -10.70
CA GLU A 324 19.88 11.52 -10.25
C GLU A 324 19.22 12.57 -11.14
N TYR A 325 19.27 12.40 -12.47
CA TYR A 325 18.60 13.32 -13.39
C TYR A 325 17.09 13.35 -13.14
N ILE A 326 16.45 12.18 -12.98
CA ILE A 326 15.02 12.12 -12.68
C ILE A 326 14.71 12.77 -11.32
N GLN A 327 15.53 12.50 -10.29
CA GLN A 327 15.37 13.09 -8.97
C GLN A 327 15.36 14.63 -9.06
N GLN A 328 16.40 15.21 -9.66
CA GLN A 328 16.59 16.66 -9.69
C GLN A 328 15.60 17.38 -10.61
N LYS A 329 15.27 16.81 -11.77
CA LYS A 329 14.45 17.49 -12.79
C LYS A 329 12.96 17.29 -12.60
N PHE A 330 12.55 16.25 -11.87
CA PHE A 330 11.15 15.87 -11.74
C PHE A 330 10.73 15.66 -10.30
N LEU A 331 11.40 14.78 -9.56
CA LEU A 331 10.90 14.37 -8.24
C LEU A 331 11.02 15.48 -7.20
N ASP A 332 12.16 16.18 -7.14
CA ASP A 332 12.36 17.29 -6.21
C ASP A 332 11.42 18.47 -6.50
N PRO A 333 11.29 18.96 -7.76
CA PRO A 333 10.35 20.03 -8.08
C PRO A 333 8.88 19.67 -7.82
N LEU A 334 8.49 18.41 -7.97
CA LEU A 334 7.14 17.92 -7.69
C LEU A 334 6.93 17.50 -6.23
N ASN A 335 7.96 17.59 -5.38
CA ASN A 335 7.94 17.15 -3.99
C ASN A 335 7.46 15.67 -3.86
N MET A 336 7.99 14.80 -4.73
CA MET A 336 7.76 13.36 -4.76
C MET A 336 8.80 12.61 -3.92
N LYS A 337 8.68 12.74 -2.59
CA LYS A 337 9.67 12.28 -1.61
C LYS A 337 9.73 10.77 -1.43
N ASP A 338 8.72 10.05 -1.91
CA ASP A 338 8.57 8.61 -1.73
C ASP A 338 8.61 7.88 -3.08
N THR A 339 9.36 8.44 -4.02
CA THR A 339 9.58 7.93 -5.37
C THR A 339 11.07 7.93 -5.70
N GLY A 340 11.52 6.93 -6.47
CA GLY A 340 12.90 6.88 -6.95
C GLY A 340 13.25 5.53 -7.57
N GLU A 341 14.50 5.36 -8.00
CA GLU A 341 15.01 4.05 -8.41
C GLU A 341 15.14 3.11 -7.21
N THR A 342 14.64 1.89 -7.37
CA THR A 342 14.71 0.85 -6.34
C THR A 342 16.09 0.25 -6.27
N THR A 343 16.57 0.15 -5.04
CA THR A 343 17.71 -0.67 -4.63
C THR A 343 17.21 -1.86 -3.79
N PRO A 344 18.03 -2.88 -3.53
CA PRO A 344 17.67 -3.99 -2.63
C PRO A 344 17.27 -3.54 -1.21
N ALA A 345 17.72 -2.36 -0.78
CA ALA A 345 17.35 -1.76 0.52
C ALA A 345 16.00 -1.03 0.50
N THR A 346 15.41 -0.81 -0.67
CA THR A 346 14.14 -0.09 -0.82
C THR A 346 13.00 -0.94 -0.31
N LYS A 347 12.28 -0.44 0.69
CA LYS A 347 11.11 -1.11 1.26
C LYS A 347 9.85 -0.75 0.47
N THR A 348 9.24 -1.75 -0.16
CA THR A 348 7.92 -1.67 -0.78
C THR A 348 6.99 -2.70 -0.16
N ILE A 349 5.69 -2.61 -0.44
CA ILE A 349 4.76 -3.70 -0.18
C ILE A 349 5.29 -4.97 -0.87
N THR A 350 5.21 -6.11 -0.19
CA THR A 350 5.67 -7.40 -0.72
C THR A 350 4.90 -7.75 -1.98
N GLY A 351 5.62 -8.08 -3.05
CA GLY A 351 5.02 -8.60 -4.27
C GLY A 351 4.74 -10.09 -4.14
N TYR A 352 3.67 -10.56 -4.76
CA TYR A 352 3.25 -11.96 -4.72
C TYR A 352 3.13 -12.56 -6.12
N VAL A 353 3.50 -13.84 -6.25
CA VAL A 353 3.28 -14.64 -7.46
C VAL A 353 2.31 -15.77 -7.14
N LYS A 354 1.47 -16.12 -8.11
CA LYS A 354 0.53 -17.22 -7.94
C LYS A 354 1.26 -18.54 -8.14
N ASP A 355 1.16 -19.44 -7.17
CA ASP A 355 1.55 -20.85 -7.27
C ASP A 355 0.32 -21.73 -7.03
N GLY A 356 -0.17 -22.42 -8.07
CA GLY A 356 -1.44 -23.15 -8.00
C GLY A 356 -2.61 -22.24 -7.59
N ASP A 357 -3.17 -22.50 -6.41
CA ASP A 357 -4.27 -21.74 -5.79
C ASP A 357 -3.80 -20.81 -4.66
N THR A 358 -2.49 -20.78 -4.36
CA THR A 358 -1.90 -19.95 -3.30
C THR A 358 -1.10 -18.77 -3.87
N TRP A 359 -0.88 -17.77 -3.02
CA TRP A 359 -0.04 -16.61 -3.32
C TRP A 359 1.23 -16.71 -2.47
N ASP A 360 2.37 -16.82 -3.15
CA ASP A 360 3.67 -16.88 -2.50
C ASP A 360 4.41 -15.55 -2.65
N GLU A 361 5.25 -15.22 -1.67
CA GLU A 361 6.11 -14.05 -1.76
C GLU A 361 7.02 -14.17 -2.98
N ALA A 362 7.02 -13.13 -3.81
CA ALA A 362 7.81 -13.09 -5.01
C ALA A 362 9.29 -12.81 -4.68
N GLY A 363 10.19 -13.40 -5.46
CA GLY A 363 11.59 -13.01 -5.46
C GLY A 363 11.79 -11.54 -5.86
N TYR A 364 12.99 -11.02 -5.60
CA TYR A 364 13.32 -9.62 -5.89
C TYR A 364 13.06 -9.26 -7.36
N TYR A 365 12.33 -8.16 -7.59
CA TYR A 365 12.03 -7.68 -8.94
C TYR A 365 13.22 -6.92 -9.55
N VAL A 366 14.03 -7.64 -10.32
CA VAL A 366 15.15 -7.09 -11.09
C VAL A 366 14.65 -6.43 -12.39
N SER A 367 15.07 -5.20 -12.63
CA SER A 367 14.75 -4.40 -13.81
C SER A 367 15.95 -3.49 -14.14
N GLN A 368 15.93 -2.80 -15.28
CA GLN A 368 16.99 -1.86 -15.67
C GLN A 368 16.45 -0.42 -15.79
N SER A 369 17.31 0.56 -15.52
CA SER A 369 17.04 1.98 -15.69
C SER A 369 16.38 2.25 -17.04
N GLY A 370 15.42 3.18 -17.03
CA GLY A 370 14.55 3.46 -18.17
C GLY A 370 13.32 2.56 -18.30
N THR A 371 13.31 1.37 -17.70
CA THR A 371 12.26 0.37 -18.00
C THR A 371 11.23 0.20 -16.90
N GLY A 372 11.65 -0.17 -15.69
CA GLY A 372 10.76 -0.56 -14.60
C GLY A 372 11.40 -0.50 -13.21
N THR A 373 12.44 0.32 -13.05
CA THR A 373 13.23 0.40 -11.81
C THR A 373 12.61 1.26 -10.73
N PHE A 374 11.52 1.98 -10.98
CA PHE A 374 10.98 2.91 -9.98
C PHE A 374 10.06 2.24 -8.96
N TYR A 375 10.10 2.76 -7.74
CA TYR A 375 9.03 2.65 -6.75
C TYR A 375 8.33 4.00 -6.58
N SER A 376 7.11 4.00 -6.06
CA SER A 376 6.37 5.23 -5.72
C SER A 376 5.24 4.94 -4.73
N THR A 377 4.45 5.97 -4.39
CA THR A 377 3.20 5.90 -3.61
C THR A 377 2.03 6.40 -4.46
N LEU A 378 0.79 6.18 -4.00
CA LEU A 378 -0.39 6.76 -4.65
C LEU A 378 -0.33 8.28 -4.70
N ASP A 379 0.17 8.92 -3.63
CA ASP A 379 0.20 10.39 -3.52
C ASP A 379 1.23 11.01 -4.46
N ASP A 380 2.40 10.38 -4.59
CA ASP A 380 3.42 10.84 -5.52
C ASP A 380 2.99 10.59 -6.97
N MET A 381 2.42 9.43 -7.30
CA MET A 381 1.89 9.18 -8.64
C MET A 381 0.74 10.14 -8.99
N MET A 382 -0.07 10.56 -8.01
CA MET A 382 -1.08 11.61 -8.21
C MET A 382 -0.45 12.96 -8.56
N LYS A 383 0.65 13.36 -7.88
CA LYS A 383 1.41 14.57 -8.24
C LYS A 383 2.02 14.45 -9.64
N TRP A 384 2.56 13.28 -9.97
CA TRP A 384 3.14 12.98 -11.27
C TRP A 384 2.13 13.20 -12.39
N TYR A 385 0.95 12.56 -12.32
CA TYR A 385 -0.05 12.69 -13.38
C TYR A 385 -0.65 14.11 -13.45
N LYS A 386 -0.90 14.75 -12.30
CA LYS A 386 -1.32 16.16 -12.26
C LYS A 386 -0.29 17.14 -12.84
N SER A 387 0.98 16.76 -12.88
CA SER A 387 2.01 17.63 -13.45
C SER A 387 1.86 17.78 -14.96
N PHE A 388 1.27 16.80 -15.63
CA PHE A 388 0.93 16.89 -17.05
C PHE A 388 -0.24 17.85 -17.27
N ASP A 389 -1.30 17.76 -16.47
CA ASP A 389 -2.48 18.65 -16.59
C ASP A 389 -2.14 20.12 -16.34
N ASN A 390 -1.27 20.37 -15.35
CA ASN A 390 -0.87 21.71 -14.94
C ASN A 390 0.37 22.23 -15.66
N HIS A 391 0.99 21.41 -16.53
CA HIS A 391 2.23 21.74 -17.23
C HIS A 391 3.34 22.22 -16.29
N THR A 392 3.46 21.59 -15.12
CA THR A 392 4.36 22.05 -14.05
C THR A 392 5.84 21.95 -14.43
N ILE A 393 6.22 20.91 -15.20
CA ILE A 393 7.60 20.62 -15.59
C ILE A 393 7.78 20.65 -17.10
N LEU A 394 6.87 20.00 -17.83
CA LEU A 394 6.85 19.97 -19.30
C LEU A 394 5.80 20.95 -19.81
N SER A 395 6.09 21.61 -20.93
CA SER A 395 5.14 22.49 -21.60
C SER A 395 3.94 21.72 -22.16
N GLU A 396 2.83 22.43 -22.38
CA GLU A 396 1.63 21.90 -23.00
C GLU A 396 1.90 21.23 -24.36
N ASP A 397 2.71 21.85 -25.22
CA ASP A 397 3.09 21.28 -26.52
C ASP A 397 3.82 19.93 -26.35
N THR A 398 4.73 19.85 -25.39
CA THR A 398 5.45 18.61 -25.07
C THR A 398 4.52 17.52 -24.53
N VAL A 399 3.63 17.87 -23.60
CA VAL A 399 2.63 16.92 -23.07
C VAL A 399 1.71 16.43 -24.18
N ASN A 400 1.26 17.32 -25.08
CA ASN A 400 0.46 16.96 -26.24
C ASN A 400 1.19 15.99 -27.17
N LYS A 401 2.50 16.19 -27.41
CA LYS A 401 3.34 15.24 -28.15
C LYS A 401 3.41 13.89 -27.45
N MET A 402 3.56 13.85 -26.12
CA MET A 402 3.59 12.59 -25.38
C MET A 402 2.28 11.81 -25.47
N PHE A 403 1.14 12.52 -25.48
CA PHE A 403 -0.19 11.91 -25.59
C PHE A 403 -0.63 11.66 -27.04
N THR A 404 0.21 11.92 -28.04
CA THR A 404 -0.11 11.66 -29.45
C THR A 404 0.27 10.24 -29.84
N THR A 405 -0.61 9.53 -30.57
CA THR A 405 -0.32 8.19 -31.09
C THR A 405 0.66 8.26 -32.26
N TYR A 406 1.71 7.43 -32.24
CA TYR A 406 2.71 7.34 -33.31
C TYR A 406 2.81 5.94 -33.94
N SER A 407 1.81 5.09 -33.72
CA SER A 407 1.79 3.73 -34.25
C SER A 407 0.38 3.35 -34.68
N ASP A 408 0.26 2.79 -35.88
CA ASP A 408 -1.03 2.35 -36.44
C ASP A 408 -1.50 1.01 -35.86
N LEU A 409 -0.59 0.18 -35.34
CA LEU A 409 -0.91 -1.15 -34.80
C LEU A 409 -1.38 -1.11 -33.35
N LYS A 410 -0.87 -0.15 -32.58
CA LYS A 410 -1.21 0.06 -31.18
C LYS A 410 -1.20 1.55 -30.91
N PRO A 411 -2.22 2.12 -30.25
CA PRO A 411 -2.30 3.56 -30.08
C PRO A 411 -1.36 4.05 -28.97
N TYR A 412 -0.06 4.02 -29.26
CA TYR A 412 1.02 4.28 -28.33
C TYR A 412 1.69 5.62 -28.65
N GLY A 413 1.74 6.50 -27.67
CA GLY A 413 2.49 7.75 -27.66
C GLY A 413 3.82 7.60 -26.94
N TYR A 414 4.35 8.67 -26.33
CA TYR A 414 5.60 8.56 -25.58
C TYR A 414 5.31 8.12 -24.15
N ALA A 415 5.40 6.81 -23.92
CA ALA A 415 5.10 6.10 -22.67
C ALA A 415 3.62 6.02 -22.27
N PHE A 416 2.69 6.37 -23.16
CA PHE A 416 1.25 6.34 -22.91
C PHE A 416 0.50 5.62 -24.01
N LEU A 417 -0.47 4.78 -23.65
CA LEU A 417 -1.50 4.32 -24.58
C LEU A 417 -2.65 5.31 -24.58
N ILE A 418 -3.24 5.53 -25.74
CA ILE A 418 -4.31 6.51 -25.92
C ILE A 418 -5.52 5.80 -26.53
N LYS A 419 -6.70 6.05 -25.99
CA LYS A 419 -7.96 5.59 -26.56
C LYS A 419 -9.02 6.67 -26.45
N ASN A 420 -9.98 6.64 -27.36
CA ASN A 420 -11.19 7.44 -27.24
C ASN A 420 -12.33 6.53 -26.79
N VAL A 421 -12.97 6.87 -25.67
CA VAL A 421 -14.14 6.18 -25.13
C VAL A 421 -15.27 7.18 -25.08
N ASP A 422 -16.36 6.91 -25.82
CA ASP A 422 -17.52 7.82 -25.92
C ASP A 422 -17.16 9.25 -26.34
N GLY A 423 -16.19 9.39 -27.25
CA GLY A 423 -15.70 10.68 -27.74
C GLY A 423 -14.72 11.39 -26.79
N LYS A 424 -14.38 10.79 -25.64
CA LYS A 424 -13.46 11.34 -24.64
C LYS A 424 -12.11 10.64 -24.67
N ARG A 425 -11.04 11.43 -24.65
CA ARG A 425 -9.66 10.97 -24.69
C ARG A 425 -9.26 10.42 -23.32
N THR A 426 -8.77 9.19 -23.33
CA THR A 426 -8.24 8.52 -22.15
C THR A 426 -6.80 8.10 -22.42
N ILE A 427 -5.89 8.51 -21.55
CA ILE A 427 -4.52 7.99 -21.51
C ILE A 427 -4.41 6.90 -20.47
N TYR A 428 -3.59 5.89 -20.72
CA TYR A 428 -3.38 4.80 -19.78
C TYR A 428 -2.04 4.11 -20.02
N HIS A 429 -1.53 3.43 -19.01
CA HIS A 429 -0.42 2.50 -19.18
C HIS A 429 -0.47 1.46 -18.06
N ASN A 430 -0.04 0.24 -18.34
CA ASN A 430 0.10 -0.80 -17.33
C ASN A 430 1.57 -1.21 -17.15
N GLY A 431 1.88 -1.72 -15.97
CA GLY A 431 3.17 -2.26 -15.61
C GLY A 431 3.03 -3.69 -15.13
N SER A 432 4.04 -4.50 -15.40
CA SER A 432 4.16 -5.84 -14.84
C SER A 432 5.62 -6.17 -14.61
N GLY A 433 5.88 -6.82 -13.49
CA GLY A 433 7.18 -7.31 -13.05
C GLY A 433 6.98 -8.41 -12.01
N THR A 434 8.03 -9.13 -11.66
CA THR A 434 7.97 -10.20 -10.65
C THR A 434 7.29 -9.69 -9.37
N GLY A 435 6.11 -10.24 -9.04
CA GLY A 435 5.34 -9.84 -7.86
C GLY A 435 4.44 -8.61 -8.01
N TYR A 436 4.42 -7.92 -9.15
CA TYR A 436 3.69 -6.65 -9.30
C TYR A 436 2.94 -6.57 -10.63
N ALA A 437 1.70 -6.07 -10.56
CA ALA A 437 0.91 -5.67 -11.71
C ALA A 437 0.31 -4.30 -11.40
N THR A 438 0.69 -3.28 -12.16
CA THR A 438 0.37 -1.89 -11.86
C THR A 438 -0.24 -1.21 -13.08
N GLY A 439 -0.81 -0.04 -12.87
CA GLY A 439 -1.31 0.74 -13.98
C GLY A 439 -1.97 2.03 -13.56
N PHE A 440 -2.24 2.86 -14.55
CA PHE A 440 -3.08 4.04 -14.39
C PHE A 440 -3.96 4.22 -15.63
N THR A 441 -5.03 4.97 -15.46
CA THR A 441 -5.88 5.46 -16.55
C THR A 441 -6.44 6.82 -16.15
N HIS A 442 -6.48 7.74 -17.10
CA HIS A 442 -6.97 9.10 -16.89
C HIS A 442 -7.83 9.51 -18.06
N ASN A 443 -9.12 9.69 -17.81
CA ASN A 443 -10.02 10.35 -18.74
C ASN A 443 -9.77 11.85 -18.64
N LEU A 444 -9.17 12.42 -19.69
CA LEU A 444 -8.70 13.81 -19.69
C LEU A 444 -9.86 14.81 -19.80
N ASP A 445 -10.93 14.45 -20.49
CA ASP A 445 -12.10 15.33 -20.69
C ASP A 445 -12.96 15.46 -19.42
N ASP A 446 -13.18 14.36 -18.69
CA ASP A 446 -13.96 14.35 -17.45
C ASP A 446 -13.09 14.59 -16.19
N ASP A 447 -11.77 14.59 -16.34
CA ASP A 447 -10.77 14.58 -15.27
C ASP A 447 -11.06 13.51 -14.20
N VAL A 448 -11.10 12.25 -14.64
CA VAL A 448 -11.21 11.08 -13.74
C VAL A 448 -9.93 10.24 -13.88
N LEU A 449 -9.14 10.23 -12.82
CA LEU A 449 -7.87 9.50 -12.70
C LEU A 449 -8.03 8.29 -11.79
N VAL A 450 -7.58 7.14 -12.28
CA VAL A 450 -7.47 5.89 -11.51
C VAL A 450 -6.02 5.43 -11.54
N ILE A 451 -5.48 5.09 -10.37
CA ILE A 451 -4.15 4.51 -10.20
C ILE A 451 -4.29 3.21 -9.42
N LEU A 452 -3.76 2.10 -9.95
CA LEU A 452 -3.72 0.79 -9.31
C LEU A 452 -2.26 0.32 -9.24
N LEU A 453 -1.71 0.20 -8.04
CA LEU A 453 -0.35 -0.32 -7.78
C LEU A 453 -0.46 -1.70 -7.13
N GLY A 454 -0.82 -2.71 -7.93
CA GLY A 454 -1.05 -4.08 -7.45
C GLY A 454 0.23 -4.81 -7.11
N ASN A 455 0.19 -5.57 -6.01
CA ASN A 455 1.31 -6.40 -5.53
C ASN A 455 1.09 -7.90 -5.80
N HIS A 456 0.43 -8.19 -6.91
CA HIS A 456 0.19 -9.55 -7.39
C HIS A 456 0.60 -9.64 -8.87
N TYR A 457 1.36 -10.66 -9.23
CA TYR A 457 1.64 -10.95 -10.63
C TYR A 457 0.48 -11.73 -11.28
N GLY A 458 0.32 -11.59 -12.61
CA GLY A 458 -0.57 -12.45 -13.40
C GLY A 458 -2.05 -12.02 -13.48
N MET A 459 -2.43 -10.90 -12.86
CA MET A 459 -3.76 -10.33 -13.06
C MET A 459 -3.82 -9.45 -14.32
N ASP A 460 -4.96 -9.50 -15.02
CA ASP A 460 -5.21 -8.66 -16.19
C ASP A 460 -5.47 -7.21 -15.76
N MET A 461 -4.37 -6.50 -15.54
CA MET A 461 -4.40 -5.12 -15.08
C MET A 461 -5.00 -4.17 -16.14
N GLN A 462 -4.92 -4.50 -17.43
CA GLN A 462 -5.55 -3.68 -18.46
C GLN A 462 -7.06 -3.73 -18.36
N LYS A 463 -7.63 -4.94 -18.22
CA LYS A 463 -9.06 -5.10 -18.02
C LYS A 463 -9.50 -4.46 -16.71
N MET A 464 -8.78 -4.69 -15.61
CA MET A 464 -9.13 -4.13 -14.31
C MET A 464 -9.13 -2.60 -14.30
N LEU A 465 -8.15 -1.95 -14.93
CA LEU A 465 -8.12 -0.50 -15.10
C LEU A 465 -9.31 -0.01 -15.93
N ALA A 466 -9.63 -0.67 -17.04
CA ALA A 466 -10.72 -0.26 -17.93
C ALA A 466 -12.09 -0.36 -17.23
N ASP A 467 -12.34 -1.46 -16.53
CA ASP A 467 -13.55 -1.66 -15.73
C ASP A 467 -13.63 -0.61 -14.62
N THR A 468 -12.53 -0.40 -13.89
CA THR A 468 -12.46 0.59 -12.81
C THR A 468 -12.72 2.01 -13.30
N GLN A 469 -12.12 2.43 -14.43
CA GLN A 469 -12.38 3.73 -15.05
C GLN A 469 -13.85 3.88 -15.43
N THR A 470 -14.45 2.84 -16.01
CA THR A 470 -15.86 2.87 -16.42
C THR A 470 -16.78 3.06 -15.21
N LEU A 471 -16.53 2.33 -14.13
CA LEU A 471 -17.28 2.44 -12.88
C LEU A 471 -17.07 3.81 -12.23
N ALA A 472 -15.84 4.32 -12.19
CA ALA A 472 -15.51 5.64 -11.66
C ALA A 472 -16.21 6.76 -12.44
N ASN A 473 -16.12 6.74 -13.78
CA ASN A 473 -16.79 7.71 -14.65
C ASN A 473 -18.30 7.71 -14.39
N LYS A 474 -18.93 6.53 -14.40
CA LYS A 474 -20.37 6.40 -14.16
C LYS A 474 -20.81 6.91 -12.78
N ALA A 475 -19.95 6.76 -11.77
CA ALA A 475 -20.27 7.15 -10.40
C ALA A 475 -20.02 8.65 -10.12
N LEU A 476 -19.06 9.27 -10.82
CA LEU A 476 -18.54 10.60 -10.50
C LEU A 476 -18.99 11.68 -11.50
N VAL A 477 -19.14 11.31 -12.77
CA VAL A 477 -19.59 12.19 -13.85
C VAL A 477 -21.11 12.09 -13.93
N LYS A 478 -21.79 13.21 -13.65
CA LYS A 478 -23.25 13.32 -13.65
C LYS A 478 -23.74 14.15 -14.81
#